data_AF-A0A4Q4RIJ5-F1
#
_entry.id   AF-A0A4Q4RIJ5-F1
#
_cell.length_a   1.000
_cell.length_b   1.000
_cell.length_c   1.000
_cell.angle_alpha   90.00
_cell.angle_beta   90.00
_cell.angle_gamma   90.00
#
_symmetry.space_group_name_H-M   'P 1'
#
loop_
_entity.id
_entity.type
_entity.pdbx_description
1 polymer ?
#
loop_
_entity_poly.entity_id
_entity_poly.type
_entity_poly.pdbx_seq_one_letter_code
_entity_poly.pdbx_strand_id
1 'polypeptide(L)'
;MSYEKKAVHFGGGNIGRGFVAEFLHNSGYEVVFVDVMDSIIESLQKTKTYTVTEIGDDGERKFTIDHYRAINSKHEMDKVVEEIASADVVTCAVGPNILKFVAEPVAKAIEARTLDYPIAVIACENAINATTTWRGFIESKLSEETKKNIDSKARFANSAIDRIVPQQPPNGGLDVVIEKFHEWCVEQKPFENGGKKPDVKGIHYVDDLEPYIERKLFTVNTSHATAAYYGHQNKVQYIHEVLHDKKLHDTVRDAVKETAHLIVTKHGVETAEQDAYVEEIIKRISNPVLKDNVERVGRAPLRKLSRKERFIGPAAQLAERGEKVDALLGAVEQAYRFQNVEGDEESVELAKILKENSAEEVVTKVNGIEKGQPLFDRLVAIVKKVQGGS
;
A
#
# COMPACT_ATOMS: atom_id res chain seq x y z
N MET A 1 17.74 -16.44 20.92
CA MET A 1 16.47 -17.16 21.11
C MET A 1 16.51 -18.37 20.19
N SER A 2 16.05 -19.54 20.60
CA SER A 2 15.75 -20.60 19.61
C SER A 2 14.49 -20.18 18.89
N TYR A 3 14.56 -20.00 17.57
CA TYR A 3 13.39 -19.68 16.76
C TYR A 3 12.54 -20.95 16.64
N GLU A 4 11.35 -20.95 17.26
CA GLU A 4 10.41 -22.08 17.22
C GLU A 4 9.39 -21.96 16.07
N LYS A 5 9.29 -20.77 15.46
CA LYS A 5 8.32 -20.44 14.42
C LYS A 5 9.05 -20.19 13.09
N LYS A 6 8.45 -20.58 11.97
CA LYS A 6 9.02 -20.36 10.63
C LYS A 6 8.09 -19.51 9.75
N ALA A 7 8.66 -18.48 9.14
CA ALA A 7 7.97 -17.64 8.17
C ALA A 7 8.70 -17.64 6.83
N VAL A 8 7.96 -17.80 5.74
CA VAL A 8 8.49 -17.58 4.38
C VAL A 8 7.98 -16.24 3.87
N HIS A 9 8.88 -15.39 3.38
CA HIS A 9 8.55 -14.08 2.84
C HIS A 9 9.03 -13.94 1.39
N PHE A 10 8.09 -13.81 0.46
CA PHE A 10 8.40 -13.49 -0.93
C PHE A 10 8.63 -11.98 -1.11
N GLY A 11 9.77 -11.61 -1.70
CA GLY A 11 10.15 -10.23 -1.96
C GLY A 11 11.21 -9.71 -1.00
N GLY A 12 12.48 -9.81 -1.40
CA GLY A 12 13.62 -9.32 -0.60
C GLY A 12 13.86 -7.82 -0.73
N GLY A 13 12.89 -7.04 -1.22
CA GLY A 13 12.98 -5.59 -1.40
C GLY A 13 12.81 -4.78 -0.11
N ASN A 14 12.73 -3.46 -0.22
CA ASN A 14 12.73 -2.58 0.97
C ASN A 14 11.49 -2.78 1.87
N ILE A 15 10.30 -2.98 1.30
CA ILE A 15 9.08 -3.28 2.09
C ILE A 15 9.21 -4.65 2.78
N GLY A 16 9.74 -5.65 2.08
CA GLY A 16 9.98 -6.95 2.67
C GLY A 16 10.93 -6.87 3.86
N ARG A 17 12.10 -6.24 3.67
CA ARG A 17 13.15 -6.16 4.69
C ARG A 17 12.83 -5.20 5.85
N GLY A 18 12.21 -4.05 5.56
CA GLY A 18 11.97 -2.96 6.51
C GLY A 18 10.54 -2.87 7.04
N PHE A 19 9.70 -3.87 6.76
CA PHE A 19 8.36 -3.90 7.32
C PHE A 19 7.93 -5.32 7.66
N VAL A 20 7.66 -6.15 6.66
CA VAL A 20 7.06 -7.47 6.90
C VAL A 20 8.02 -8.39 7.65
N ALA A 21 9.25 -8.55 7.14
CA ALA A 21 10.27 -9.39 7.77
C ALA A 21 10.72 -8.85 9.13
N GLU A 22 10.76 -7.52 9.32
CA GLU A 22 11.07 -6.91 10.61
C GLU A 22 10.09 -7.38 11.69
N PHE A 23 8.78 -7.28 11.43
CA PHE A 23 7.78 -7.71 12.41
C PHE A 23 7.74 -9.22 12.60
N LEU A 24 7.94 -10.02 11.55
CA LEU A 24 8.09 -11.47 11.67
C LEU A 24 9.28 -11.82 12.57
N HIS A 25 10.45 -11.26 12.29
CA HIS A 25 11.66 -11.45 13.08
C HIS A 25 11.46 -11.05 14.55
N ASN A 26 10.93 -9.85 14.80
CA ASN A 26 10.67 -9.33 16.15
C ASN A 26 9.64 -10.16 16.94
N SER A 27 8.90 -11.02 16.24
CA SER A 27 7.92 -11.95 16.80
C SER A 27 8.46 -13.37 17.00
N GLY A 28 9.77 -13.57 16.80
CA GLY A 28 10.46 -14.83 17.05
C GLY A 28 10.38 -15.83 15.90
N TYR A 29 10.06 -15.39 14.69
CA TYR A 29 10.12 -16.23 13.49
C TYR A 29 11.53 -16.29 12.91
N GLU A 30 11.99 -17.48 12.53
CA GLU A 30 13.03 -17.61 11.51
C GLU A 30 12.40 -17.14 10.18
N VAL A 31 13.01 -16.13 9.55
CA VAL A 31 12.53 -15.59 8.26
C VAL A 31 13.33 -16.20 7.11
N VAL A 32 12.63 -16.86 6.20
CA VAL A 32 13.18 -17.34 4.93
C VAL A 32 12.72 -16.41 3.81
N PHE A 33 13.62 -15.54 3.34
CA PHE A 33 13.38 -14.71 2.17
C PHE A 33 13.39 -15.54 0.90
N VAL A 34 12.46 -15.24 0.00
CA VAL A 34 12.39 -15.84 -1.33
C VAL A 34 12.26 -14.74 -2.38
N ASP A 35 13.12 -14.79 -3.39
CA ASP A 35 13.12 -13.83 -4.50
C ASP A 35 13.68 -14.52 -5.76
N VAL A 36 13.54 -13.87 -6.91
CA VAL A 36 14.14 -14.33 -8.18
C VAL A 36 15.39 -13.53 -8.54
N MET A 37 15.60 -12.38 -7.90
CA MET A 37 16.72 -11.48 -8.15
C MET A 37 18.00 -12.02 -7.51
N ASP A 38 18.91 -12.52 -8.35
CA ASP A 38 20.21 -13.07 -7.94
C ASP A 38 20.97 -12.10 -7.01
N SER A 39 21.03 -10.81 -7.37
CA SER A 39 21.75 -9.80 -6.58
C SER A 39 21.22 -9.63 -5.16
N ILE A 40 19.90 -9.70 -4.95
CA ILE A 40 19.27 -9.57 -3.63
C ILE A 40 19.52 -10.84 -2.80
N ILE A 41 19.30 -12.01 -3.39
CA ILE A 41 19.51 -13.28 -2.70
C ILE A 41 20.98 -13.48 -2.33
N GLU A 42 21.91 -13.22 -3.24
CA GLU A 42 23.33 -13.29 -2.95
C GLU A 42 23.74 -12.33 -1.83
N SER A 43 23.21 -11.10 -1.83
CA SER A 43 23.49 -10.13 -0.77
C SER A 43 23.00 -10.63 0.58
N LEU A 44 21.76 -11.15 0.64
CA LEU A 44 21.17 -11.74 1.85
C LEU A 44 21.96 -12.96 2.32
N GLN A 45 22.41 -13.85 1.43
CA GLN A 45 23.19 -15.03 1.80
C GLN A 45 24.61 -14.70 2.28
N LYS A 46 25.24 -13.66 1.70
CA LYS A 46 26.60 -13.21 2.07
C LYS A 46 26.63 -12.41 3.37
N THR A 47 25.50 -11.85 3.79
CA THR A 47 25.41 -10.97 4.96
C THR A 47 24.62 -11.67 6.07
N LYS A 48 25.18 -11.77 7.28
CA LYS A 48 24.49 -12.44 8.40
C LYS A 48 23.38 -11.59 9.03
N THR A 49 23.50 -10.27 8.90
CA THR A 49 22.62 -9.30 9.55
C THR A 49 22.46 -8.07 8.66
N TYR A 50 21.32 -7.39 8.70
CA TYR A 50 21.17 -6.04 8.14
C TYR A 50 20.50 -5.10 9.15
N THR A 51 20.61 -3.79 8.91
CA THR A 51 20.07 -2.76 9.80
C THR A 51 18.79 -2.17 9.23
N VAL A 52 17.77 -2.13 10.05
CA VAL A 52 16.57 -1.33 9.83
C VAL A 52 16.73 -0.03 10.63
N THR A 53 16.77 1.11 9.95
CA THR A 53 16.84 2.43 10.58
C THR A 53 15.48 3.10 10.51
N GLU A 54 14.81 3.18 11.65
CA GLU A 54 13.59 3.95 11.82
C GLU A 54 13.93 5.42 12.04
N ILE A 55 13.31 6.29 11.25
CA ILE A 55 13.43 7.75 11.35
C ILE A 55 12.13 8.38 11.86
N GLY A 56 12.27 9.28 12.83
CA GLY A 56 11.19 10.09 13.40
C GLY A 56 11.62 11.53 13.65
N ASP A 57 10.68 12.36 14.05
CA ASP A 57 10.95 13.73 14.55
C ASP A 57 11.73 13.71 15.87
N ASP A 58 11.65 12.60 16.61
CA ASP A 58 12.35 12.33 17.86
C ASP A 58 13.74 11.67 17.69
N GLY A 59 14.21 11.52 16.44
CA GLY A 59 15.53 11.00 16.10
C GLY A 59 15.50 9.66 15.36
N GLU A 60 16.62 8.93 15.40
CA GLU A 60 16.78 7.64 14.72
C GLU A 60 16.80 6.48 15.72
N ARG A 61 16.16 5.37 15.36
CA ARG A 61 16.29 4.08 16.05
C ARG A 61 16.79 3.04 15.07
N LYS A 62 17.67 2.15 15.52
CA LYS A 62 18.25 1.09 14.69
C LYS A 62 17.89 -0.28 15.25
N PHE A 63 17.38 -1.15 14.40
CA PHE A 63 17.08 -2.54 14.70
C PHE A 63 17.99 -3.42 13.84
N THR A 64 18.57 -4.44 14.44
CA THR A 64 19.34 -5.45 13.71
C THR A 64 18.42 -6.61 13.37
N ILE A 65 18.36 -6.97 12.10
CA ILE A 65 17.69 -8.18 11.63
C ILE A 65 18.75 -9.22 11.37
N ASP A 66 18.65 -10.35 12.05
CA ASP A 66 19.57 -11.48 11.96
C ASP A 66 18.79 -12.80 11.79
N HIS A 67 19.51 -13.93 11.78
CA HIS A 67 18.94 -15.28 11.73
C HIS A 67 17.88 -15.50 10.64
N TYR A 68 18.05 -14.85 9.50
CA TYR A 68 17.27 -15.11 8.31
C TYR A 68 18.05 -16.00 7.34
N ARG A 69 17.32 -16.65 6.44
CA ARG A 69 17.87 -17.33 5.26
C ARG A 69 17.29 -16.72 3.99
N ALA A 70 17.92 -16.98 2.86
CA ALA A 70 17.42 -16.52 1.57
C ALA A 70 17.60 -17.61 0.51
N ILE A 71 16.56 -17.82 -0.31
CA ILE A 71 16.51 -18.85 -1.35
C ILE A 71 16.06 -18.20 -2.66
N ASN A 72 16.73 -18.52 -3.76
CA ASN A 72 16.31 -18.03 -5.06
C ASN A 72 15.28 -18.99 -5.69
N SER A 73 14.01 -18.58 -5.81
CA SER A 73 12.94 -19.44 -6.35
C SER A 73 13.10 -19.77 -7.83
N LYS A 74 13.94 -19.03 -8.57
CA LYS A 74 14.27 -19.33 -9.97
C LYS A 74 15.15 -20.58 -10.09
N HIS A 75 16.02 -20.82 -9.10
CA HIS A 75 17.04 -21.86 -9.14
C HIS A 75 16.76 -23.02 -8.18
N GLU A 76 16.03 -22.76 -7.10
CA GLU A 76 15.88 -23.67 -5.95
C GLU A 76 14.40 -23.86 -5.56
N MET A 77 13.52 -24.03 -6.55
CA MET A 77 12.07 -24.17 -6.35
C MET A 77 11.69 -25.26 -5.33
N ASP A 78 12.30 -26.43 -5.40
CA ASP A 78 11.97 -27.54 -4.50
C ASP A 78 12.27 -27.20 -3.03
N LYS A 79 13.39 -26.50 -2.77
CA LYS A 79 13.71 -26.01 -1.43
C LYS A 79 12.70 -24.98 -0.94
N VAL A 80 12.26 -24.07 -1.82
CA VAL A 80 11.20 -23.11 -1.48
C VAL A 80 9.92 -23.82 -1.07
N VAL A 81 9.53 -24.87 -1.81
CA VAL A 81 8.35 -25.69 -1.49
C VAL A 81 8.49 -26.37 -0.12
N GLU A 82 9.64 -26.95 0.19
CA GLU A 82 9.93 -27.59 1.49
C GLU A 82 9.85 -26.59 2.65
N GLU A 83 10.42 -25.40 2.48
CA GLU A 83 10.37 -24.35 3.51
C GLU A 83 8.93 -23.87 3.76
N ILE A 84 8.13 -23.68 2.72
CA ILE A 84 6.72 -23.27 2.86
C ILE A 84 5.89 -24.41 3.48
N ALA A 85 6.10 -25.66 3.07
CA ALA A 85 5.32 -26.80 3.56
C ALA A 85 5.44 -26.97 5.08
N SER A 86 6.58 -26.56 5.66
CA SER A 86 6.86 -26.58 7.10
C SER A 86 6.67 -25.24 7.82
N ALA A 87 6.27 -24.17 7.11
CA ALA A 87 6.11 -22.85 7.70
C ALA A 87 4.76 -22.69 8.43
N ASP A 88 4.73 -21.77 9.39
CA ASP A 88 3.51 -21.31 10.06
C ASP A 88 2.80 -20.24 9.22
N VAL A 89 3.57 -19.38 8.55
CA VAL A 89 3.06 -18.27 7.75
C VAL A 89 3.88 -18.07 6.49
N VAL A 90 3.20 -17.78 5.38
CA VAL A 90 3.79 -17.31 4.13
C VAL A 90 3.22 -15.93 3.79
N THR A 91 4.12 -14.99 3.55
CA THR A 91 3.79 -13.60 3.21
C THR A 91 4.44 -13.18 1.90
N CYS A 92 3.97 -12.10 1.28
CA CYS A 92 4.63 -11.51 0.12
C CYS A 92 4.50 -9.98 0.08
N ALA A 93 5.52 -9.33 -0.48
CA ALA A 93 5.52 -7.92 -0.86
C ALA A 93 6.30 -7.75 -2.19
N VAL A 94 5.72 -8.28 -3.26
CA VAL A 94 6.33 -8.43 -4.60
C VAL A 94 5.68 -7.56 -5.67
N GLY A 95 4.55 -6.93 -5.36
CA GLY A 95 3.70 -6.20 -6.29
C GLY A 95 2.54 -7.07 -6.81
N PRO A 96 1.32 -6.50 -6.97
CA PRO A 96 0.13 -7.28 -7.31
C PRO A 96 0.23 -8.04 -8.64
N ASN A 97 0.96 -7.48 -9.61
CA ASN A 97 1.19 -8.13 -10.92
C ASN A 97 2.14 -9.35 -10.84
N ILE A 98 2.88 -9.48 -9.75
CA ILE A 98 3.86 -10.55 -9.53
C ILE A 98 3.25 -11.73 -8.77
N LEU A 99 2.11 -11.54 -8.08
CA LEU A 99 1.42 -12.58 -7.28
C LEU A 99 1.22 -13.90 -8.04
N LYS A 100 0.90 -13.84 -9.34
CA LYS A 100 0.72 -15.03 -10.19
C LYS A 100 1.98 -15.90 -10.32
N PHE A 101 3.16 -15.30 -10.24
CA PHE A 101 4.44 -15.99 -10.40
C PHE A 101 4.89 -16.66 -9.09
N VAL A 102 4.52 -16.11 -7.94
CA VAL A 102 4.82 -16.68 -6.62
C VAL A 102 3.75 -17.66 -6.12
N ALA A 103 2.66 -17.86 -6.87
CA ALA A 103 1.59 -18.79 -6.53
C ALA A 103 1.98 -20.27 -6.64
N GLU A 104 2.86 -20.62 -7.58
CA GLU A 104 3.24 -22.02 -7.83
C GLU A 104 3.96 -22.70 -6.66
N PRO A 105 5.03 -22.13 -6.07
CA PRO A 105 5.67 -22.73 -4.89
C PRO A 105 4.69 -22.91 -3.73
N VAL A 106 3.78 -21.95 -3.50
CA VAL A 106 2.78 -22.04 -2.44
C VAL A 106 1.78 -23.17 -2.70
N ALA A 107 1.29 -23.31 -3.93
CA ALA A 107 0.39 -24.39 -4.30
C ALA A 107 1.03 -25.78 -4.09
N LYS A 108 2.27 -25.97 -4.57
CA LYS A 108 3.03 -27.22 -4.35
C LYS A 108 3.27 -27.51 -2.88
N ALA A 109 3.54 -26.47 -2.07
CA ALA A 109 3.74 -26.62 -0.64
C ALA A 109 2.46 -26.99 0.10
N ILE A 110 1.30 -26.43 -0.30
CA ILE A 110 -0.01 -26.82 0.24
C ILE A 110 -0.32 -28.29 -0.10
N GLU A 111 -0.01 -28.74 -1.31
CA GLU A 111 -0.14 -30.16 -1.68
C GLU A 111 0.72 -31.06 -0.78
N ALA A 112 1.99 -30.70 -0.61
CA ALA A 112 2.97 -31.46 0.16
C ALA A 112 2.86 -31.31 1.69
N ARG A 113 1.99 -30.43 2.20
CA ARG A 113 1.90 -30.13 3.62
C ARG A 113 1.37 -31.34 4.42
N THR A 114 2.09 -31.69 5.48
CA THR A 114 1.77 -32.79 6.40
C THR A 114 1.47 -32.34 7.84
N LEU A 115 1.66 -31.05 8.15
CA LEU A 115 1.33 -30.48 9.46
C LEU A 115 -0.17 -30.56 9.71
N ASP A 116 -0.56 -30.79 10.96
CA ASP A 116 -1.95 -30.92 11.41
C ASP A 116 -2.68 -29.58 11.59
N TYR A 117 -2.02 -28.48 11.23
CA TYR A 117 -2.59 -27.14 11.20
C TYR A 117 -2.30 -26.45 9.85
N PRO A 118 -3.24 -25.60 9.37
CA PRO A 118 -3.09 -24.91 8.11
C PRO A 118 -2.01 -23.81 8.16
N ILE A 119 -1.32 -23.58 7.04
CA ILE A 119 -0.44 -22.41 6.88
C ILE A 119 -1.27 -21.13 6.76
N ALA A 120 -0.81 -20.02 7.35
CA ALA A 120 -1.38 -18.70 7.10
C ALA A 120 -0.78 -18.08 5.83
N VAL A 121 -1.61 -17.68 4.88
CA VAL A 121 -1.21 -17.03 3.62
C VAL A 121 -1.69 -15.57 3.63
N ILE A 122 -0.76 -14.61 3.59
CA ILE A 122 -1.07 -13.18 3.71
C ILE A 122 -0.26 -12.35 2.69
N ALA A 123 -0.91 -11.82 1.67
CA ALA A 123 -0.28 -10.86 0.75
C ALA A 123 -0.26 -9.47 1.39
N CYS A 124 0.94 -8.89 1.51
CA CYS A 124 1.20 -7.57 2.08
C CYS A 124 1.48 -6.59 0.93
N GLU A 125 0.45 -6.30 0.14
CA GLU A 125 0.56 -5.53 -1.10
C GLU A 125 -0.20 -4.22 -1.01
N ASN A 126 0.21 -3.23 -1.79
CA ASN A 126 -0.56 -2.00 -2.00
C ASN A 126 -1.72 -2.24 -2.99
N ALA A 127 -2.57 -3.22 -2.70
CA ALA A 127 -3.72 -3.61 -3.50
C ALA A 127 -4.84 -4.18 -2.61
N ILE A 128 -6.08 -3.79 -2.89
CA ILE A 128 -7.26 -4.31 -2.20
C ILE A 128 -7.43 -5.79 -2.55
N ASN A 129 -7.73 -6.61 -1.54
CA ASN A 129 -7.97 -8.05 -1.70
C ASN A 129 -6.82 -8.81 -2.39
N ALA A 130 -5.58 -8.40 -2.11
CA ALA A 130 -4.39 -9.02 -2.69
C ALA A 130 -4.28 -10.51 -2.35
N THR A 131 -4.58 -10.91 -1.12
CA THR A 131 -4.55 -12.32 -0.74
C THR A 131 -5.63 -13.12 -1.45
N THR A 132 -6.84 -12.56 -1.62
CA THR A 132 -7.91 -13.20 -2.41
C THR A 132 -7.48 -13.40 -3.86
N THR A 133 -6.82 -12.41 -4.46
CA THR A 133 -6.28 -12.51 -5.83
C THR A 133 -5.20 -13.59 -5.89
N TRP A 134 -4.29 -13.61 -4.92
CA TRP A 134 -3.22 -14.61 -4.84
C TRP A 134 -3.78 -16.03 -4.63
N ARG A 135 -4.79 -16.18 -3.77
CA ARG A 135 -5.54 -17.42 -3.57
C ARG A 135 -6.09 -17.97 -4.88
N GLY A 136 -6.69 -17.13 -5.73
CA GLY A 136 -7.17 -17.54 -7.05
C GLY A 136 -6.06 -18.13 -7.93
N PHE A 137 -4.87 -17.51 -7.95
CA PHE A 137 -3.71 -18.07 -8.66
C PHE A 137 -3.19 -19.36 -8.02
N ILE A 138 -3.17 -19.46 -6.69
CA ILE A 138 -2.75 -20.67 -5.97
C ILE A 138 -3.70 -21.82 -6.26
N GLU A 139 -5.01 -21.62 -6.09
CA GLU A 139 -6.03 -22.65 -6.32
C GLU A 139 -6.04 -23.12 -7.77
N SER A 140 -5.78 -22.24 -8.75
CA SER A 140 -5.67 -22.65 -10.16
C SER A 140 -4.58 -23.71 -10.42
N LYS A 141 -3.65 -23.90 -9.48
CA LYS A 141 -2.54 -24.84 -9.54
C LYS A 141 -2.67 -26.04 -8.59
N LEU A 142 -3.75 -26.09 -7.80
CA LEU A 142 -4.04 -27.20 -6.86
C LEU A 142 -4.86 -28.30 -7.54
N SER A 143 -4.70 -29.53 -7.05
CA SER A 143 -5.58 -30.66 -7.38
C SER A 143 -6.99 -30.45 -6.82
N GLU A 144 -7.99 -31.07 -7.47
CA GLU A 144 -9.38 -31.02 -7.01
C GLU A 144 -9.57 -31.66 -5.62
N GLU A 145 -8.73 -32.63 -5.25
CA GLU A 145 -8.76 -33.25 -3.93
C GLU A 145 -8.31 -32.28 -2.85
N THR A 146 -7.17 -31.60 -3.04
CA THR A 146 -6.68 -30.60 -2.08
C THR A 146 -7.61 -29.40 -1.99
N LYS A 147 -8.24 -28.95 -3.08
CA LYS A 147 -9.23 -27.87 -3.06
C LYS A 147 -10.43 -28.18 -2.14
N LYS A 148 -10.93 -29.41 -2.16
CA LYS A 148 -12.08 -29.82 -1.32
C LYS A 148 -11.81 -29.68 0.18
N ASN A 149 -10.54 -29.80 0.58
CA ASN A 149 -10.11 -29.75 1.98
C ASN A 149 -9.10 -28.62 2.25
N ILE A 150 -9.08 -27.56 1.42
CA ILE A 150 -8.02 -26.54 1.45
C ILE A 150 -7.88 -25.86 2.81
N ASP A 151 -9.00 -25.65 3.50
CA ASP A 151 -9.07 -25.02 4.82
C ASP A 151 -8.31 -25.78 5.92
N SER A 152 -8.10 -27.09 5.75
CA SER A 152 -7.27 -27.89 6.65
C SER A 152 -5.76 -27.69 6.40
N LYS A 153 -5.39 -27.21 5.22
CA LYS A 153 -4.00 -27.06 4.77
C LYS A 153 -3.54 -25.60 4.70
N ALA A 154 -4.43 -24.64 4.39
CA ALA A 154 -4.12 -23.22 4.26
C ALA A 154 -5.30 -22.31 4.64
N ARG A 155 -5.00 -21.20 5.31
CA ARG A 155 -5.93 -20.10 5.59
C ARG A 155 -5.45 -18.84 4.90
N PHE A 156 -6.32 -18.18 4.16
CA PHE A 156 -6.01 -17.00 3.35
C PHE A 156 -6.66 -15.77 3.98
N ALA A 157 -5.87 -14.81 4.44
CA ALA A 157 -6.38 -13.57 5.02
C ALA A 157 -5.86 -12.36 4.25
N ASN A 158 -6.76 -11.48 3.83
CA ASN A 158 -6.34 -10.20 3.26
C ASN A 158 -5.68 -9.34 4.33
N SER A 159 -4.90 -8.37 3.86
CA SER A 159 -4.29 -7.38 4.71
C SER A 159 -4.41 -5.98 4.12
N ALA A 160 -4.34 -4.99 4.99
CA ALA A 160 -4.07 -3.60 4.65
C ALA A 160 -2.77 -3.18 5.34
N ILE A 161 -1.82 -2.68 4.57
CA ILE A 161 -0.51 -2.27 5.07
C ILE A 161 -0.25 -0.79 4.79
N ASP A 162 0.33 -0.09 5.75
CA ASP A 162 0.81 1.29 5.60
C ASP A 162 2.15 1.48 6.31
N ARG A 163 3.17 1.82 5.53
CA ARG A 163 4.46 2.30 6.01
C ARG A 163 5.18 3.02 4.88
N ILE A 164 5.61 4.24 5.13
CA ILE A 164 6.44 5.02 4.22
C ILE A 164 7.86 4.50 4.36
N VAL A 165 8.36 3.99 3.23
CA VAL A 165 9.76 3.64 3.05
C VAL A 165 10.33 4.68 2.07
N PRO A 166 11.09 5.68 2.56
CA PRO A 166 11.60 6.77 1.72
C PRO A 166 12.61 6.26 0.69
N GLN A 167 13.12 7.17 -0.12
CA GLN A 167 14.25 6.87 -0.99
C GLN A 167 15.44 6.41 -0.15
N GLN A 168 15.96 5.22 -0.47
CA GLN A 168 17.07 4.64 0.26
C GLN A 168 18.39 5.32 -0.12
N PRO A 169 19.33 5.46 0.83
CA PRO A 169 20.64 6.04 0.53
C PRO A 169 21.36 5.24 -0.58
N PRO A 170 22.04 5.91 -1.52
CA PRO A 170 22.87 5.23 -2.50
C PRO A 170 23.90 4.34 -1.80
N ASN A 171 24.10 3.12 -2.30
CA ASN A 171 25.03 2.14 -1.74
C ASN A 171 24.70 1.66 -0.30
N GLY A 172 23.45 1.80 0.16
CA GLY A 172 23.02 1.29 1.48
C GLY A 172 23.00 -0.24 1.62
N GLY A 173 23.26 -0.99 0.54
CA GLY A 173 23.26 -2.45 0.57
C GLY A 173 21.88 -3.01 0.95
N LEU A 174 21.85 -3.87 1.98
CA LEU A 174 20.61 -4.44 2.51
C LEU A 174 19.93 -3.55 3.56
N ASP A 175 20.64 -2.59 4.13
CA ASP A 175 20.07 -1.71 5.15
C ASP A 175 18.89 -0.94 4.57
N VAL A 176 17.92 -0.65 5.44
CA VAL A 176 16.69 0.01 5.03
C VAL A 176 16.30 1.09 6.03
N VAL A 177 16.04 2.28 5.51
CA VAL A 177 15.50 3.42 6.25
C VAL A 177 14.00 3.44 6.08
N ILE A 178 13.27 3.59 7.19
CA ILE A 178 11.81 3.54 7.24
C ILE A 178 11.27 4.59 8.21
N GLU A 179 10.01 4.98 8.05
CA GLU A 179 9.36 5.79 9.08
C GLU A 179 8.99 4.97 10.34
N LYS A 180 8.77 5.69 11.45
CA LYS A 180 8.27 5.15 12.72
C LYS A 180 6.85 4.60 12.65
N PHE A 181 5.96 5.28 11.95
CA PHE A 181 4.58 4.82 11.83
C PHE A 181 4.51 3.52 11.03
N HIS A 182 3.65 2.61 11.46
CA HIS A 182 3.23 1.47 10.65
C HIS A 182 1.79 1.12 10.99
N GLU A 183 1.10 0.50 10.03
CA GLU A 183 -0.19 -0.13 10.24
C GLU A 183 -0.22 -1.43 9.42
N TRP A 184 -0.49 -2.56 10.07
CA TRP A 184 -0.64 -3.84 9.41
C TRP A 184 -1.90 -4.52 9.92
N CYS A 185 -3.02 -4.30 9.23
CA CYS A 185 -4.29 -4.93 9.56
C CYS A 185 -4.45 -6.23 8.78
N VAL A 186 -4.95 -7.29 9.43
CA VAL A 186 -5.22 -8.59 8.80
C VAL A 186 -6.61 -9.08 9.20
N GLU A 187 -7.35 -9.65 8.25
CA GLU A 187 -8.66 -10.24 8.54
C GLU A 187 -8.53 -11.38 9.55
N GLN A 188 -9.35 -11.37 10.60
CA GLN A 188 -9.32 -12.42 11.61
C GLN A 188 -10.18 -13.64 11.27
N LYS A 189 -11.29 -13.43 10.55
CA LYS A 189 -12.28 -14.47 10.19
C LYS A 189 -11.65 -15.71 9.54
N PRO A 190 -10.67 -15.61 8.61
CA PRO A 190 -10.04 -16.78 8.00
C PRO A 190 -9.31 -17.70 8.99
N PHE A 191 -9.00 -17.21 10.19
CA PHE A 191 -8.32 -17.98 11.23
C PHE A 191 -9.26 -18.53 12.30
N GLU A 192 -10.57 -18.30 12.19
CA GLU A 192 -11.56 -18.94 13.06
C GLU A 192 -11.68 -20.44 12.73
N ASN A 193 -12.33 -21.22 13.60
CA ASN A 193 -12.62 -22.64 13.37
C ASN A 193 -11.38 -23.51 13.06
N GLY A 194 -10.35 -23.43 13.90
CA GLY A 194 -9.15 -24.27 13.79
C GLY A 194 -8.02 -23.69 12.93
N GLY A 195 -8.17 -22.45 12.45
CA GLY A 195 -7.02 -21.68 11.96
C GLY A 195 -6.11 -21.23 13.11
N LYS A 196 -4.79 -21.21 12.86
CA LYS A 196 -3.80 -20.65 13.79
C LYS A 196 -3.47 -19.23 13.35
N LYS A 197 -3.93 -18.23 14.11
CA LYS A 197 -3.53 -16.83 13.90
C LYS A 197 -2.01 -16.71 14.09
N PRO A 198 -1.25 -16.19 13.10
CA PRO A 198 0.15 -15.86 13.30
C PRO A 198 0.32 -14.88 14.46
N ASP A 199 1.16 -15.23 15.43
CA ASP A 199 1.45 -14.35 16.57
C ASP A 199 2.59 -13.41 16.17
N VAL A 200 2.24 -12.35 15.45
CA VAL A 200 3.16 -11.33 14.91
C VAL A 200 2.86 -9.98 15.58
N LYS A 201 3.83 -9.43 16.34
CA LYS A 201 3.75 -8.24 17.21
C LYS A 201 3.56 -6.88 16.49
N GLY A 202 3.14 -6.89 15.22
CA GLY A 202 2.74 -5.70 14.47
C GLY A 202 1.40 -5.84 13.77
N ILE A 203 0.79 -7.03 13.81
CA ILE A 203 -0.50 -7.28 13.16
C ILE A 203 -1.65 -6.84 14.08
N HIS A 204 -2.51 -5.97 13.57
CA HIS A 204 -3.83 -5.70 14.12
C HIS A 204 -4.85 -6.61 13.43
N TYR A 205 -5.39 -7.59 14.15
CA TYR A 205 -6.43 -8.47 13.61
C TYR A 205 -7.80 -7.81 13.67
N VAL A 206 -8.50 -7.72 12.53
CA VAL A 206 -9.77 -6.99 12.39
C VAL A 206 -10.87 -7.86 11.79
N ASP A 207 -12.13 -7.53 12.10
CA ASP A 207 -13.31 -8.18 11.50
C ASP A 207 -13.60 -7.74 10.07
N ASP A 208 -13.21 -6.51 9.74
CA ASP A 208 -13.42 -5.88 8.46
C ASP A 208 -12.24 -4.95 8.14
N LEU A 209 -11.67 -5.10 6.94
CA LEU A 209 -10.59 -4.27 6.45
C LEU A 209 -11.08 -2.99 5.77
N GLU A 210 -12.33 -2.94 5.32
CA GLU A 210 -12.84 -1.80 4.54
C GLU A 210 -12.60 -0.45 5.23
N PRO A 211 -12.87 -0.28 6.53
CA PRO A 211 -12.61 0.98 7.23
C PRO A 211 -11.14 1.39 7.18
N TYR A 212 -10.22 0.44 7.34
CA TYR A 212 -8.78 0.68 7.36
C TYR A 212 -8.23 1.01 5.96
N ILE A 213 -8.71 0.27 4.94
CA ILE A 213 -8.36 0.51 3.54
C ILE A 213 -8.80 1.91 3.13
N GLU A 214 -10.07 2.27 3.39
CA GLU A 214 -10.59 3.58 3.01
C GLU A 214 -9.99 4.69 3.86
N ARG A 215 -9.81 4.51 5.17
CA ARG A 215 -9.17 5.51 6.04
C ARG A 215 -7.76 5.84 5.53
N LYS A 216 -6.97 4.83 5.19
CA LYS A 216 -5.63 5.02 4.62
C LYS A 216 -5.69 5.67 3.25
N LEU A 217 -6.54 5.18 2.35
CA LEU A 217 -6.69 5.72 1.00
C LEU A 217 -7.16 7.18 1.00
N PHE A 218 -8.12 7.53 1.86
CA PHE A 218 -8.74 8.85 1.88
C PHE A 218 -8.07 9.84 2.84
N THR A 219 -7.15 9.38 3.69
CA THR A 219 -6.37 10.26 4.56
C THR A 219 -4.92 10.36 4.07
N VAL A 220 -4.18 9.25 4.08
CA VAL A 220 -2.75 9.23 3.70
C VAL A 220 -2.58 9.56 2.23
N ASN A 221 -3.24 8.80 1.34
CA ASN A 221 -3.01 8.99 -0.09
C ASN A 221 -3.61 10.32 -0.59
N THR A 222 -4.74 10.76 -0.04
CA THR A 222 -5.36 12.06 -0.38
C THR A 222 -4.51 13.22 0.10
N SER A 223 -4.12 13.27 1.38
CA SER A 223 -3.26 14.35 1.90
C SER A 223 -1.96 14.48 1.12
N HIS A 224 -1.28 13.35 0.89
CA HIS A 224 0.02 13.31 0.25
C HIS A 224 -0.06 13.73 -1.24
N ALA A 225 -1.10 13.28 -1.95
CA ALA A 225 -1.31 13.68 -3.34
C ALA A 225 -1.81 15.14 -3.47
N THR A 226 -2.65 15.63 -2.54
CA THR A 226 -3.02 17.04 -2.48
C THR A 226 -1.79 17.91 -2.29
N ALA A 227 -0.94 17.59 -1.31
CA ALA A 227 0.31 18.29 -1.07
C ALA A 227 1.22 18.28 -2.30
N ALA A 228 1.34 17.13 -2.97
CA ALA A 228 2.14 17.00 -4.20
C ALA A 228 1.65 17.91 -5.33
N TYR A 229 0.35 17.91 -5.64
CA TYR A 229 -0.17 18.69 -6.75
C TYR A 229 -0.15 20.18 -6.47
N TYR A 230 -0.53 20.61 -5.27
CA TYR A 230 -0.39 22.02 -4.90
C TYR A 230 1.08 22.44 -4.83
N GLY A 231 1.96 21.60 -4.30
CA GLY A 231 3.40 21.86 -4.27
C GLY A 231 4.01 22.04 -5.66
N HIS A 232 3.68 21.16 -6.59
CA HIS A 232 4.12 21.26 -7.98
C HIS A 232 3.68 22.59 -8.64
N GLN A 233 2.41 22.99 -8.44
CA GLN A 233 1.90 24.26 -8.99
C GLN A 233 2.55 25.49 -8.33
N ASN A 234 3.01 25.37 -7.08
CA ASN A 234 3.74 26.41 -6.36
C ASN A 234 5.27 26.30 -6.51
N LYS A 235 5.77 25.39 -7.35
CA LYS A 235 7.21 25.16 -7.60
C LYS A 235 8.01 24.82 -6.33
N VAL A 236 7.35 24.16 -5.38
CA VAL A 236 7.95 23.63 -4.17
C VAL A 236 8.55 22.24 -4.46
N GLN A 237 9.72 21.92 -3.93
CA GLN A 237 10.42 20.69 -4.31
C GLN A 237 9.97 19.48 -3.48
N TYR A 238 9.72 19.68 -2.18
CA TYR A 238 9.44 18.59 -1.24
C TYR A 238 8.10 18.75 -0.51
N ILE A 239 7.47 17.63 -0.16
CA ILE A 239 6.17 17.60 0.54
C ILE A 239 6.23 18.33 1.89
N HIS A 240 7.32 18.17 2.65
CA HIS A 240 7.46 18.88 3.93
C HIS A 240 7.49 20.40 3.76
N GLU A 241 8.04 20.93 2.65
CA GLU A 241 8.06 22.37 2.37
C GLU A 241 6.65 22.89 2.11
N VAL A 242 5.82 22.09 1.40
CA VAL A 242 4.39 22.39 1.20
C VAL A 242 3.67 22.49 2.54
N LEU A 243 3.95 21.58 3.46
CA LEU A 243 3.25 21.51 4.75
C LEU A 243 3.81 22.48 5.80
N HIS A 244 5.00 23.06 5.58
CA HIS A 244 5.53 24.18 6.35
C HIS A 244 4.98 25.53 5.87
N ASP A 245 4.44 25.64 4.65
CA ASP A 245 3.67 26.80 4.23
C ASP A 245 2.25 26.73 4.80
N LYS A 246 1.89 27.69 5.65
CA LYS A 246 0.60 27.70 6.36
C LYS A 246 -0.60 27.60 5.40
N LYS A 247 -0.57 28.29 4.26
CA LYS A 247 -1.71 28.33 3.33
C LYS A 247 -1.88 26.99 2.62
N LEU A 248 -0.77 26.39 2.19
CA LEU A 248 -0.79 25.09 1.53
C LEU A 248 -1.12 23.97 2.51
N HIS A 249 -0.58 24.03 3.73
CA HIS A 249 -0.95 23.16 4.84
C HIS A 249 -2.46 23.17 5.11
N ASP A 250 -3.05 24.37 5.26
CA ASP A 250 -4.49 24.50 5.51
C ASP A 250 -5.31 23.95 4.33
N THR A 251 -4.84 24.14 3.10
CA THR A 251 -5.47 23.58 1.89
C THR A 251 -5.46 22.03 1.90
N VAL A 252 -4.35 21.42 2.29
CA VAL A 252 -4.25 19.95 2.42
C VAL A 252 -5.20 19.45 3.51
N ARG A 253 -5.24 20.15 4.66
CA ARG A 253 -6.13 19.80 5.77
C ARG A 253 -7.60 19.90 5.40
N ASP A 254 -8.00 20.92 4.65
CA ASP A 254 -9.39 21.08 4.23
C ASP A 254 -9.84 19.92 3.32
N ALA A 255 -8.99 19.44 2.41
CA ALA A 255 -9.29 18.28 1.57
C ALA A 255 -9.45 17.00 2.39
N VAL A 256 -8.59 16.82 3.40
CA VAL A 256 -8.62 15.64 4.29
C VAL A 256 -9.78 15.71 5.29
N LYS A 257 -10.25 16.91 5.64
CA LYS A 257 -11.41 17.09 6.51
C LYS A 257 -12.68 16.55 5.85
N GLU A 258 -12.86 16.80 4.56
CA GLU A 258 -13.99 16.25 3.80
C GLU A 258 -13.96 14.72 3.76
N THR A 259 -12.78 14.11 3.58
CA THR A 259 -12.65 12.65 3.59
C THR A 259 -12.76 12.05 4.98
N ALA A 260 -12.23 12.69 6.02
CA ALA A 260 -12.36 12.27 7.40
C ALA A 260 -13.84 12.22 7.82
N HIS A 261 -14.63 13.21 7.42
CA HIS A 261 -16.08 13.22 7.60
C HIS A 261 -16.75 12.01 6.92
N LEU A 262 -16.33 11.65 5.70
CA LEU A 262 -16.83 10.43 5.04
C LEU A 262 -16.50 9.16 5.84
N ILE A 263 -15.26 9.03 6.35
CA ILE A 263 -14.84 7.87 7.13
C ILE A 263 -15.68 7.72 8.41
N VAL A 264 -15.84 8.80 9.18
CA VAL A 264 -16.65 8.82 10.41
C VAL A 264 -18.09 8.42 10.10
N THR A 265 -18.72 9.06 9.12
CA THR A 265 -20.14 8.84 8.82
C THR A 265 -20.43 7.50 8.14
N LYS A 266 -19.50 6.97 7.34
CA LYS A 266 -19.67 5.69 6.63
C LYS A 266 -19.37 4.49 7.54
N HIS A 267 -18.27 4.55 8.30
CA HIS A 267 -17.74 3.40 9.04
C HIS A 267 -18.04 3.44 10.52
N GLY A 268 -18.61 4.53 11.04
CA GLY A 268 -18.89 4.68 12.47
C GLY A 268 -17.61 4.78 13.32
N VAL A 269 -16.50 5.20 12.72
CA VAL A 269 -15.25 5.49 13.46
C VAL A 269 -15.48 6.72 14.33
N GLU A 270 -15.01 6.66 15.58
CA GLU A 270 -15.12 7.79 16.50
C GLU A 270 -14.41 9.03 15.93
N THR A 271 -15.06 10.19 15.97
CA THR A 271 -14.50 11.42 15.38
C THR A 271 -13.13 11.77 15.96
N ALA A 272 -12.95 11.60 17.27
CA ALA A 272 -11.68 11.86 17.92
C ALA A 272 -10.56 10.89 17.46
N GLU A 273 -10.90 9.63 17.15
CA GLU A 273 -9.95 8.66 16.61
C GLU A 273 -9.52 9.07 15.20
N GLN A 274 -10.48 9.43 14.34
CA GLN A 274 -10.18 9.84 12.98
C GLN A 274 -9.41 11.16 12.95
N ASP A 275 -9.74 12.13 13.79
CA ASP A 275 -9.01 13.40 13.89
C ASP A 275 -7.58 13.16 14.36
N ALA A 276 -7.36 12.31 15.37
CA ALA A 276 -6.02 11.94 15.82
C ALA A 276 -5.22 11.24 14.71
N TYR A 277 -5.87 10.37 13.93
CA TYR A 277 -5.24 9.74 12.76
C TYR A 277 -4.85 10.80 11.72
N VAL A 278 -5.73 11.75 11.39
CA VAL A 278 -5.42 12.86 10.46
C VAL A 278 -4.21 13.67 10.93
N GLU A 279 -4.15 14.04 12.21
CA GLU A 279 -3.00 14.78 12.76
C GLU A 279 -1.71 13.98 12.65
N GLU A 280 -1.74 12.69 12.97
CA GLU A 280 -0.58 11.81 12.84
C GLU A 280 -0.14 11.72 11.38
N ILE A 281 -1.06 11.61 10.42
CA ILE A 281 -0.74 11.59 8.99
C ILE A 281 -0.08 12.90 8.55
N ILE A 282 -0.69 14.04 8.86
CA ILE A 282 -0.14 15.35 8.46
C ILE A 282 1.25 15.54 9.07
N LYS A 283 1.45 15.15 10.33
CA LYS A 283 2.75 15.17 10.99
C LYS A 283 3.77 14.27 10.26
N ARG A 284 3.39 13.04 9.91
CA ARG A 284 4.25 12.07 9.19
C ARG A 284 4.76 12.65 7.87
N ILE A 285 3.84 13.13 7.01
CA ILE A 285 4.22 13.64 5.70
C ILE A 285 4.92 15.02 5.76
N SER A 286 4.84 15.72 6.90
CA SER A 286 5.60 16.94 7.17
C SER A 286 7.06 16.70 7.58
N ASN A 287 7.48 15.44 7.78
CA ASN A 287 8.83 15.15 8.27
C ASN A 287 9.90 15.53 7.22
N PRO A 288 10.82 16.48 7.51
CA PRO A 288 11.83 16.92 6.57
C PRO A 288 12.87 15.85 6.23
N VAL A 289 13.03 14.82 7.07
CA VAL A 289 13.97 13.71 6.84
C VAL A 289 13.54 12.87 5.64
N LEU A 290 12.24 12.76 5.36
CA LEU A 290 11.72 11.96 4.24
C LEU A 290 12.18 12.49 2.87
N LYS A 291 12.33 13.81 2.73
CA LYS A 291 12.67 14.50 1.47
C LYS A 291 11.87 13.99 0.27
N ASP A 292 10.58 13.73 0.48
CA ASP A 292 9.69 13.23 -0.56
C ASP A 292 9.41 14.32 -1.60
N ASN A 293 9.88 14.11 -2.83
CA ASN A 293 9.74 15.06 -3.92
C ASN A 293 8.29 15.11 -4.43
N VAL A 294 7.78 16.33 -4.66
CA VAL A 294 6.38 16.55 -5.07
C VAL A 294 6.05 15.88 -6.40
N GLU A 295 6.96 15.87 -7.37
CA GLU A 295 6.71 15.24 -8.67
C GLU A 295 6.69 13.72 -8.55
N ARG A 296 7.65 13.14 -7.80
CA ARG A 296 7.65 11.71 -7.47
C ARG A 296 6.32 11.27 -6.85
N VAL A 297 5.85 12.04 -5.87
CA VAL A 297 4.59 11.76 -5.19
C VAL A 297 3.40 12.03 -6.10
N GLY A 298 3.48 13.01 -7.01
CA GLY A 298 2.45 13.41 -7.98
C GLY A 298 2.22 12.43 -9.13
N ARG A 299 3.22 11.63 -9.51
CA ARG A 299 3.19 10.66 -10.63
C ARG A 299 1.93 9.81 -10.74
N ALA A 300 1.63 9.34 -11.96
CA ALA A 300 0.45 8.54 -12.28
C ALA A 300 -0.89 9.27 -11.98
N PRO A 301 -1.10 10.48 -12.53
CA PRO A 301 -2.29 11.27 -12.25
C PRO A 301 -3.58 10.64 -12.81
N LEU A 302 -3.52 9.91 -13.93
CA LEU A 302 -4.72 9.26 -14.51
C LEU A 302 -5.28 8.22 -13.54
N ARG A 303 -4.42 7.35 -13.00
CA ARG A 303 -4.83 6.39 -11.97
C ARG A 303 -5.46 7.11 -10.77
N LYS A 304 -4.79 8.15 -10.25
CA LYS A 304 -5.23 8.88 -9.04
C LYS A 304 -6.53 9.67 -9.22
N LEU A 305 -6.82 10.11 -10.44
CA LEU A 305 -8.04 10.82 -10.81
C LEU A 305 -9.22 9.89 -11.10
N SER A 306 -9.07 8.57 -10.99
CA SER A 306 -10.14 7.60 -11.29
C SER A 306 -11.17 7.44 -10.16
N ARG A 307 -12.38 6.95 -10.50
CA ARG A 307 -13.53 6.76 -9.58
C ARG A 307 -13.20 5.97 -8.32
N LYS A 308 -12.26 5.03 -8.40
CA LYS A 308 -11.95 4.09 -7.30
C LYS A 308 -10.75 4.55 -6.46
N GLU A 309 -10.32 5.79 -6.63
CA GLU A 309 -9.09 6.31 -6.05
C GLU A 309 -9.33 7.52 -5.14
N ARG A 310 -8.23 7.96 -4.52
CA ARG A 310 -8.14 8.91 -3.40
C ARG A 310 -8.86 10.27 -3.53
N PHE A 311 -9.29 10.67 -4.73
CA PHE A 311 -10.00 11.94 -4.94
C PHE A 311 -11.45 11.73 -5.35
N ILE A 312 -11.68 11.09 -6.51
CA ILE A 312 -13.04 10.93 -7.05
C ILE A 312 -13.85 9.90 -6.27
N GLY A 313 -13.20 8.88 -5.70
CA GLY A 313 -13.82 7.92 -4.80
C GLY A 313 -14.59 8.59 -3.66
N PRO A 314 -13.91 9.33 -2.77
CA PRO A 314 -14.58 10.00 -1.68
C PRO A 314 -15.46 11.16 -2.14
N ALA A 315 -15.02 11.96 -3.13
CA ALA A 315 -15.81 13.10 -3.60
C ALA A 315 -17.18 12.68 -4.15
N ALA A 316 -17.27 11.60 -4.94
CA ALA A 316 -18.57 11.19 -5.45
C ALA A 316 -19.42 10.48 -4.38
N GLN A 317 -18.82 9.79 -3.40
CA GLN A 317 -19.59 9.28 -2.24
C GLN A 317 -20.20 10.43 -1.40
N LEU A 318 -19.42 11.48 -1.14
CA LEU A 318 -19.89 12.69 -0.45
C LEU A 318 -20.98 13.41 -1.25
N ALA A 319 -20.77 13.59 -2.57
CA ALA A 319 -21.75 14.26 -3.42
C ALA A 319 -23.07 13.47 -3.55
N GLU A 320 -23.01 12.13 -3.59
CA GLU A 320 -24.19 11.25 -3.53
C GLU A 320 -24.98 11.41 -2.22
N ARG A 321 -24.31 11.84 -1.13
CA ARG A 321 -24.92 12.17 0.17
C ARG A 321 -25.33 13.65 0.30
N GLY A 322 -25.11 14.47 -0.74
CA GLY A 322 -25.38 15.90 -0.71
C GLY A 322 -24.39 16.70 0.16
N GLU A 323 -23.21 16.16 0.41
CA GLU A 323 -22.19 16.75 1.28
C GLU A 323 -21.15 17.58 0.50
N LYS A 324 -20.30 18.33 1.23
CA LYS A 324 -19.28 19.20 0.66
C LYS A 324 -18.11 18.42 0.08
N VAL A 325 -17.59 18.91 -1.04
CA VAL A 325 -16.47 18.33 -1.79
C VAL A 325 -15.56 19.41 -2.38
N ASP A 326 -15.64 20.64 -1.87
CA ASP A 326 -15.03 21.81 -2.47
C ASP A 326 -13.50 21.71 -2.42
N ALA A 327 -12.95 21.27 -1.30
CA ALA A 327 -11.51 21.14 -1.12
C ALA A 327 -10.93 19.95 -1.90
N LEU A 328 -11.63 18.81 -1.93
CA LEU A 328 -11.30 17.68 -2.79
C LEU A 328 -11.28 18.08 -4.27
N LEU A 329 -12.27 18.84 -4.73
CA LEU A 329 -12.32 19.31 -6.10
C LEU A 329 -11.24 20.35 -6.42
N GLY A 330 -10.81 21.15 -5.43
CA GLY A 330 -9.62 21.99 -5.56
C GLY A 330 -8.36 21.17 -5.85
N ALA A 331 -8.16 20.06 -5.11
CA ALA A 331 -7.05 19.13 -5.35
C ALA A 331 -7.15 18.43 -6.72
N VAL A 332 -8.36 18.04 -7.14
CA VAL A 332 -8.63 17.47 -8.48
C VAL A 332 -8.24 18.45 -9.59
N GLU A 333 -8.55 19.75 -9.43
CA GLU A 333 -8.12 20.77 -10.38
C GLU A 333 -6.60 20.80 -10.50
N GLN A 334 -5.87 20.79 -9.38
CA GLN A 334 -4.39 20.80 -9.42
C GLN A 334 -3.83 19.50 -10.02
N ALA A 335 -4.49 18.36 -9.79
CA ALA A 335 -4.14 17.09 -10.40
C ALA A 335 -4.30 17.12 -11.92
N TYR A 336 -5.35 17.75 -12.44
CA TYR A 336 -5.52 17.95 -13.88
C TYR A 336 -4.45 18.84 -14.50
N ARG A 337 -3.86 19.77 -13.73
CA ARG A 337 -2.76 20.63 -14.16
C ARG A 337 -1.39 19.97 -14.07
N PHE A 338 -1.30 18.78 -13.48
CA PHE A 338 -0.07 17.99 -13.41
C PHE A 338 0.16 17.27 -14.75
N GLN A 339 0.72 18.00 -15.72
CA GLN A 339 0.84 17.59 -17.12
C GLN A 339 2.28 17.67 -17.59
N ASN A 340 2.66 16.73 -18.47
CA ASN A 340 3.98 16.70 -19.12
C ASN A 340 5.17 16.76 -18.15
N VAL A 341 5.05 16.12 -16.99
CA VAL A 341 6.13 16.02 -16.01
C VAL A 341 7.15 15.00 -16.48
N GLU A 342 8.43 15.33 -16.38
CA GLU A 342 9.51 14.50 -16.90
C GLU A 342 9.51 13.10 -16.25
N GLY A 343 9.54 12.07 -17.09
CA GLY A 343 9.54 10.68 -16.64
C GLY A 343 8.19 10.17 -16.09
N ASP A 344 7.08 10.86 -16.35
CA ASP A 344 5.72 10.39 -16.01
C ASP A 344 4.82 10.29 -17.25
N GLU A 345 4.76 9.09 -17.84
CA GLU A 345 3.96 8.80 -19.04
C GLU A 345 2.46 9.10 -18.86
N GLU A 346 1.90 8.86 -17.67
CA GLU A 346 0.50 9.15 -17.39
C GLU A 346 0.20 10.66 -17.38
N SER A 347 1.15 11.52 -16.99
CA SER A 347 0.96 12.97 -17.05
C SER A 347 0.96 13.50 -18.49
N VAL A 348 1.74 12.85 -19.38
CA VAL A 348 1.76 13.16 -20.82
C VAL A 348 0.46 12.71 -21.47
N GLU A 349 -0.01 11.50 -21.15
CA GLU A 349 -1.29 10.99 -21.65
C GLU A 349 -2.48 11.81 -21.11
N LEU A 350 -2.43 12.27 -19.84
CA LEU A 350 -3.43 13.19 -19.31
C LEU A 350 -3.49 14.50 -20.11
N ALA A 351 -2.34 15.09 -20.43
CA ALA A 351 -2.27 16.31 -21.23
C ALA A 351 -2.88 16.11 -22.63
N LYS A 352 -2.62 14.96 -23.24
CA LYS A 352 -3.21 14.57 -24.53
C LYS A 352 -4.72 14.41 -24.42
N ILE A 353 -5.22 13.67 -23.43
CA ILE A 353 -6.66 13.48 -23.20
C ILE A 353 -7.35 14.83 -23.02
N LEU A 354 -6.80 15.72 -22.19
CA LEU A 354 -7.34 17.06 -21.96
C LEU A 354 -7.36 17.91 -23.23
N LYS A 355 -6.39 17.76 -24.14
CA LYS A 355 -6.33 18.53 -25.39
C LYS A 355 -7.29 18.01 -26.46
N GLU A 356 -7.46 16.70 -26.55
CA GLU A 356 -8.14 16.04 -27.68
C GLU A 356 -9.63 15.76 -27.43
N ASN A 357 -10.13 15.88 -26.20
CA ASN A 357 -11.50 15.50 -25.83
C ASN A 357 -12.28 16.70 -25.27
N SER A 358 -13.61 16.67 -25.39
CA SER A 358 -14.48 17.60 -24.68
C SER A 358 -14.38 17.40 -23.17
N ALA A 359 -14.72 18.42 -22.38
CA ALA A 359 -14.66 18.32 -20.93
C ALA A 359 -15.55 17.19 -20.38
N GLU A 360 -16.72 16.99 -20.98
CA GLU A 360 -17.65 15.91 -20.66
C GLU A 360 -17.02 14.53 -20.91
N GLU A 361 -16.35 14.34 -22.04
CA GLU A 361 -15.63 13.08 -22.36
C GLU A 361 -14.44 12.84 -21.42
N VAL A 362 -13.71 13.89 -21.04
CA VAL A 362 -12.61 13.77 -20.05
C VAL A 362 -13.15 13.27 -18.72
N VAL A 363 -14.27 13.82 -18.23
CA VAL A 363 -14.86 13.43 -16.94
C VAL A 363 -15.26 11.95 -16.95
N THR A 364 -15.95 11.50 -18.00
CA THR A 364 -16.30 10.08 -18.14
C THR A 364 -15.04 9.20 -18.24
N LYS A 365 -14.07 9.56 -19.10
CA LYS A 365 -12.90 8.73 -19.39
C LYS A 365 -11.90 8.66 -18.23
N VAL A 366 -11.61 9.79 -17.60
CA VAL A 366 -10.57 9.91 -16.55
C VAL A 366 -11.16 9.63 -15.18
N ASN A 367 -12.32 10.24 -14.86
CA ASN A 367 -12.91 10.09 -13.53
C ASN A 367 -13.85 8.89 -13.42
N GLY A 368 -14.37 8.36 -14.52
CA GLY A 368 -15.41 7.33 -14.47
C GLY A 368 -16.72 7.83 -13.87
N ILE A 369 -17.01 9.13 -14.01
CA ILE A 369 -18.25 9.77 -13.56
C ILE A 369 -19.11 10.02 -14.79
N GLU A 370 -20.33 9.49 -14.78
CA GLU A 370 -21.26 9.60 -15.92
C GLU A 370 -22.19 10.81 -15.79
N LYS A 371 -22.69 11.28 -16.94
CA LYS A 371 -23.68 12.35 -16.99
C LYS A 371 -24.90 12.00 -16.14
N GLY A 372 -25.33 12.95 -15.30
CA GLY A 372 -26.44 12.77 -14.35
C GLY A 372 -26.01 12.32 -12.97
N GLN A 373 -24.75 11.90 -12.76
CA GLN A 373 -24.23 11.70 -11.41
C GLN A 373 -23.96 13.04 -10.72
N PRO A 374 -24.15 13.16 -9.39
CA PRO A 374 -24.07 14.44 -8.66
C PRO A 374 -22.77 15.23 -8.85
N LEU A 375 -21.65 14.56 -9.10
CA LEU A 375 -20.34 15.20 -9.24
C LEU A 375 -20.04 15.67 -10.68
N PHE A 376 -20.79 15.21 -11.67
CA PHE A 376 -20.45 15.33 -13.09
C PHE A 376 -20.27 16.80 -13.53
N ASP A 377 -21.29 17.64 -13.34
CA ASP A 377 -21.27 19.02 -13.83
C ASP A 377 -20.16 19.87 -13.17
N ARG A 378 -19.86 19.58 -11.89
CA ARG A 378 -18.77 20.24 -11.17
C ARG A 378 -17.39 19.87 -11.73
N LEU A 379 -17.19 18.60 -12.06
CA LEU A 379 -15.95 18.14 -12.71
C LEU A 379 -15.83 18.70 -14.13
N VAL A 380 -16.92 18.76 -14.89
CA VAL A 380 -16.92 19.36 -16.23
C VAL A 380 -16.49 20.83 -16.16
N ALA A 381 -16.99 21.59 -15.18
CA ALA A 381 -16.56 22.98 -14.98
C ALA A 381 -15.06 23.10 -14.67
N ILE A 382 -14.51 22.20 -13.86
CA ILE A 382 -13.08 22.14 -13.54
C ILE A 382 -12.25 21.82 -14.78
N VAL A 383 -12.65 20.81 -15.56
CA VAL A 383 -11.94 20.44 -16.79
C VAL A 383 -11.97 21.60 -17.79
N LYS A 384 -13.12 22.27 -17.98
CA LYS A 384 -13.23 23.46 -18.84
C LYS A 384 -12.28 24.57 -18.41
N LYS A 385 -12.16 24.82 -17.10
CA LYS A 385 -11.22 25.80 -16.55
C LYS A 385 -9.76 25.44 -16.88
N VAL A 386 -9.37 24.17 -16.67
CA VAL A 386 -8.02 23.69 -16.96
C VAL A 386 -7.71 23.76 -18.47
N GLN A 387 -8.65 23.33 -19.32
CA GLN A 387 -8.51 23.44 -20.79
C GLN A 387 -8.41 24.88 -21.27
N GLY A 388 -9.10 25.82 -20.59
CA GLY A 388 -9.05 27.25 -20.86
C GLY A 388 -7.78 27.95 -20.37
N GLY A 389 -6.89 27.25 -19.67
CA GLY A 389 -5.62 27.80 -19.15
C GLY A 389 -5.76 28.84 -18.05
N SER A 390 -6.95 29.01 -17.47
CA SER A 390 -7.26 30.00 -16.42
C SER A 390 -7.01 29.47 -15.03
#